data_AF-A0A819AQK2-F1
#
_entry.id   AF-A0A819AQK2-F1
#
_cell.length_a   1.000
_cell.length_b   1.000
_cell.length_c   1.000
_cell.angle_alpha   90.00
_cell.angle_beta   90.00
_cell.angle_gamma   90.00
#
_symmetry.space_group_name_H-M   'P 1'
#
loop_
_entity.id
_entity.type
_entity.pdbx_description
1 polymer ?
#
loop_
_entity_poly.entity_id
_entity_poly.type
_entity_poly.pdbx_seq_one_letter_code
_entity_poly.pdbx_strand_id
1 'polypeptide(L)'
;MYQSTTRSVRPIPRLNIVIQVVGTRGDVQPLIAYGLELTKHNHRVRIATHATHKDLVKQNQLEFYPLAGDPSELMRFMVKNGGINLHLSTIFSEEIWKNRETMRIILETTWNSCICDNPDTGVPFTADVIIANPPSFGHIHCAEKLGIPLHIVFGMPWSETRQFPHPFSLSEDRNYQNYERNRESYENIAKLTWRGLHNVINHFRKEQLKLPELTKQQALSMMRNVPHTYCWSPSLIPKPADWNSNIDVSGYFFHPQASNGTLPQDLHTFLKNGDRPLYIGFGSIDGHDRERLFKIICHALERTGRRAIVCRKLVITENYEHTSIFPIGDFSHDLLFKYVDGICHHGGAGTTAAGLRAGLPTIVIPFFGDQYFWGDVVQQSGAGPGPLPAATLTTETLVSAITIISNDQVMKRVAQDLGNRIRNENGCQAAVESFHRQLPLQRMRSDLEGTYPACFRIPNYNLQVSWPVAQVLFSHELLTQDELIPWATQELYLDNNRVSDMGTQLLAQAISTSNTNLRVLYLGSNGITYEGAYRLAEMLKTNRTLNRLYFFENNLGDHGIQLLTEALAHCDRSLSHMDLNGSTLESD
;
A
#
# COMPACT_ATOMS: atom_id res chain seq x y z
N MET A 1 -12.43 -29.65 40.56
CA MET A 1 -12.25 -29.66 39.08
C MET A 1 -12.15 -28.22 38.62
N TYR A 2 -10.92 -27.70 38.47
CA TYR A 2 -10.71 -26.41 37.81
C TYR A 2 -10.85 -26.65 36.31
N GLN A 3 -11.99 -26.26 35.74
CA GLN A 3 -12.09 -26.16 34.28
C GLN A 3 -11.22 -24.98 33.86
N SER A 4 -10.15 -25.32 33.12
CA SER A 4 -9.37 -24.38 32.34
C SER A 4 -10.31 -23.63 31.41
N THR A 5 -10.66 -22.40 31.78
CA THR A 5 -11.29 -21.45 30.87
C THR A 5 -10.28 -21.15 29.78
N THR A 6 -10.51 -21.71 28.59
CA THR A 6 -9.91 -21.26 27.34
C THR A 6 -9.91 -19.72 27.33
N ARG A 7 -8.73 -19.09 27.29
CA ARG A 7 -8.60 -17.63 27.07
C ARG A 7 -9.50 -17.28 25.89
N SER A 8 -10.60 -16.56 26.12
CA SER A 8 -11.46 -16.14 25.02
C SER A 8 -10.61 -15.26 24.11
N VAL A 9 -10.54 -15.62 22.83
CA VAL A 9 -9.85 -14.80 21.85
C VAL A 9 -10.63 -13.50 21.78
N ARG A 10 -10.08 -12.41 22.34
CA ARG A 10 -10.73 -11.10 22.29
C ARG A 10 -10.99 -10.73 20.83
N PRO A 11 -12.20 -10.25 20.47
CA PRO A 11 -12.55 -9.97 19.09
C PRO A 11 -11.68 -8.84 18.51
N ILE A 12 -11.60 -8.77 17.18
CA ILE A 12 -11.02 -7.61 16.50
C ILE A 12 -12.10 -6.51 16.52
N PRO A 13 -11.77 -5.28 16.93
CA PRO A 13 -12.76 -4.21 16.96
C PRO A 13 -13.28 -3.93 15.55
N ARG A 14 -14.53 -3.47 15.46
CA ARG A 14 -15.07 -2.90 14.23
C ARG A 14 -14.33 -1.60 13.94
N LEU A 15 -13.75 -1.51 12.74
CA LEU A 15 -12.90 -0.39 12.32
C LEU A 15 -13.52 0.34 11.14
N ASN A 16 -13.37 1.66 11.13
CA ASN A 16 -13.49 2.50 9.96
C ASN A 16 -12.16 2.46 9.19
N ILE A 17 -12.15 1.76 8.06
CA ILE A 17 -10.97 1.57 7.23
C ILE A 17 -11.09 2.48 6.01
N VAL A 18 -10.11 3.34 5.80
CA VAL A 18 -9.93 4.04 4.52
C VAL A 18 -8.88 3.31 3.70
N ILE A 19 -9.24 2.92 2.47
CA ILE A 19 -8.34 2.33 1.49
C ILE A 19 -7.98 3.40 0.46
N GLN A 20 -6.78 3.96 0.53
CA GLN A 20 -6.27 4.98 -0.38
C GLN A 20 -5.58 4.33 -1.57
N VAL A 21 -6.14 4.52 -2.77
CA VAL A 21 -5.59 3.96 -4.00
C VAL A 21 -5.50 4.99 -5.11
N VAL A 22 -4.27 5.24 -5.55
CA VAL A 22 -3.96 6.03 -6.74
C VAL A 22 -3.52 5.08 -7.84
N GLY A 23 -4.22 5.10 -8.98
CA GLY A 23 -3.90 4.19 -10.09
C GLY A 23 -5.05 3.94 -11.06
N THR A 24 -4.78 3.03 -12.01
CA THR A 24 -5.74 2.62 -13.03
C THR A 24 -6.76 1.65 -12.46
N ARG A 25 -7.71 1.19 -13.28
CA ARG A 25 -8.66 0.13 -12.89
C ARG A 25 -7.95 -1.13 -12.37
N GLY A 26 -6.75 -1.44 -12.88
CA GLY A 26 -5.94 -2.58 -12.43
C GLY A 26 -5.48 -2.48 -10.98
N ASP A 27 -5.33 -1.27 -10.44
CA ASP A 27 -4.95 -1.01 -9.05
C ASP A 27 -6.19 -0.99 -8.13
N VAL A 28 -7.30 -0.41 -8.62
CA VAL A 28 -8.53 -0.22 -7.83
C VAL A 28 -9.33 -1.50 -7.67
N GLN A 29 -9.50 -2.29 -8.75
CA GLN A 29 -10.35 -3.47 -8.74
C GLN A 29 -9.92 -4.56 -7.72
N PRO A 30 -8.63 -4.88 -7.56
CA PRO A 30 -8.16 -5.75 -6.49
C PRO A 30 -8.53 -5.25 -5.09
N LEU A 31 -8.41 -3.94 -4.84
CA LEU A 31 -8.69 -3.35 -3.54
C LEU A 31 -10.19 -3.23 -3.24
N ILE A 32 -11.05 -3.20 -4.25
CA ILE A 32 -12.50 -3.41 -4.09
C ILE A 32 -12.78 -4.84 -3.60
N ALA A 33 -12.18 -5.85 -4.23
CA ALA A 33 -12.35 -7.25 -3.81
C ALA A 33 -11.85 -7.47 -2.38
N TYR A 34 -10.75 -6.82 -2.00
CA TYR A 34 -10.24 -6.82 -0.63
C TYR A 34 -11.16 -6.07 0.36
N GLY A 35 -11.66 -4.90 -0.04
CA GLY A 35 -12.64 -4.13 0.74
C GLY A 35 -13.92 -4.92 1.03
N LEU A 36 -14.42 -5.67 0.04
CA LEU A 36 -15.54 -6.59 0.20
C LEU A 36 -15.26 -7.74 1.17
N GLU A 37 -14.02 -8.20 1.27
CA GLU A 37 -13.65 -9.20 2.27
C GLU A 37 -13.63 -8.57 3.66
N LEU A 38 -13.03 -7.38 3.81
CA LEU A 38 -12.99 -6.65 5.08
C LEU A 38 -14.41 -6.38 5.66
N THR A 39 -15.41 -6.12 4.83
CA THR A 39 -16.79 -5.91 5.31
C THR A 39 -17.41 -7.18 5.89
N LYS A 40 -17.02 -8.38 5.43
CA LYS A 40 -17.44 -9.65 6.05
C LYS A 40 -16.92 -9.80 7.48
N HIS A 41 -15.83 -9.11 7.81
CA HIS A 41 -15.27 -9.01 9.16
C HIS A 41 -15.82 -7.80 9.95
N ASN A 42 -17.01 -7.30 9.56
CA ASN A 42 -17.74 -6.22 10.24
C ASN A 42 -17.05 -4.84 10.19
N HIS A 43 -16.03 -4.65 9.34
CA HIS A 43 -15.42 -3.34 9.14
C HIS A 43 -16.28 -2.44 8.26
N ARG A 44 -16.23 -1.12 8.51
CA ARG A 44 -16.77 -0.10 7.61
C ARG A 44 -15.67 0.33 6.66
N VAL A 45 -15.85 0.13 5.36
CA VAL A 45 -14.79 0.33 4.37
C VAL A 45 -15.14 1.48 3.43
N ARG A 46 -14.20 2.42 3.31
CA ARG A 46 -14.21 3.52 2.36
C ARG A 46 -13.05 3.35 1.38
N ILE A 47 -13.34 3.33 0.08
CA ILE A 47 -12.32 3.39 -0.97
C ILE A 47 -12.15 4.84 -1.39
N ALA A 48 -10.94 5.38 -1.16
CA ALA A 48 -10.54 6.69 -1.60
C ALA A 48 -9.72 6.56 -2.90
N THR A 49 -10.29 7.00 -4.03
CA THR A 49 -9.65 6.93 -5.35
C THR A 49 -10.22 7.99 -6.30
N HIS A 50 -9.73 8.01 -7.54
CA HIS A 50 -10.14 8.99 -8.55
C HIS A 50 -11.62 8.90 -8.89
N ALA A 51 -12.22 10.04 -9.21
CA ALA A 51 -13.66 10.16 -9.51
C ALA A 51 -14.11 9.26 -10.68
N THR A 52 -13.22 8.92 -11.61
CA THR A 52 -13.48 8.01 -12.74
C THR A 52 -13.83 6.58 -12.30
N HIS A 53 -13.47 6.18 -11.08
CA HIS A 53 -13.77 4.85 -10.53
C HIS A 53 -14.95 4.86 -9.55
N LYS A 54 -15.64 6.00 -9.37
CA LYS A 54 -16.77 6.15 -8.43
C LYS A 54 -17.84 5.07 -8.61
N ASP A 55 -18.27 4.85 -9.84
CA ASP A 55 -19.35 3.90 -10.12
C ASP A 55 -18.91 2.46 -9.85
N LEU A 56 -17.64 2.12 -10.16
CA LEU A 56 -17.08 0.80 -9.89
C LEU A 56 -17.07 0.49 -8.38
N VAL A 57 -16.71 1.46 -7.54
CA VAL A 57 -16.72 1.32 -6.07
C VAL A 57 -18.17 1.17 -5.56
N LYS A 58 -19.06 2.06 -5.98
CA LYS A 58 -20.45 2.08 -5.49
C LYS A 58 -21.28 0.87 -5.91
N GLN A 59 -21.08 0.35 -7.12
CA GLN A 59 -21.73 -0.89 -7.58
C GLN A 59 -21.39 -2.10 -6.70
N ASN A 60 -20.27 -2.03 -5.98
CA ASN A 60 -19.84 -3.04 -5.01
C ASN A 60 -20.23 -2.68 -3.56
N GLN A 61 -21.14 -1.73 -3.34
CA GLN A 61 -21.68 -1.37 -2.02
C GLN A 61 -20.60 -0.93 -1.00
N LEU A 62 -19.48 -0.40 -1.50
CA LEU A 62 -18.43 0.21 -0.68
C LEU A 62 -18.60 1.74 -0.68
N GLU A 63 -18.18 2.40 0.40
CA GLU A 63 -18.19 3.86 0.45
C GLU A 63 -17.10 4.43 -0.49
N PHE A 64 -17.44 5.46 -1.25
CA PHE A 64 -16.50 6.13 -2.15
C PHE A 64 -16.09 7.49 -1.58
N TYR A 65 -14.80 7.83 -1.69
CA TYR A 65 -14.30 9.18 -1.45
C TYR A 65 -13.41 9.64 -2.61
N PRO A 66 -13.62 10.83 -3.18
CA PRO A 66 -12.84 11.29 -4.32
C PRO A 66 -11.44 11.74 -3.89
N LEU A 67 -10.42 11.08 -4.43
CA LEU A 67 -9.07 11.63 -4.50
C LEU A 67 -8.92 12.47 -5.78
N ALA A 68 -8.16 13.55 -5.68
CA ALA A 68 -7.88 14.41 -6.82
C ALA A 68 -6.93 13.75 -7.84
N GLY A 69 -6.73 14.42 -8.98
CA GLY A 69 -5.90 13.95 -10.08
C GLY A 69 -6.57 12.87 -10.94
N ASP A 70 -6.00 12.63 -12.12
CA ASP A 70 -6.35 11.52 -13.01
C ASP A 70 -5.07 10.74 -13.40
N PRO A 71 -4.92 9.47 -12.99
CA PRO A 71 -3.78 8.62 -13.35
C PRO A 71 -3.62 8.46 -14.86
N SER A 72 -4.72 8.61 -15.60
CA SER A 72 -4.70 8.52 -17.06
C SER A 72 -3.92 9.67 -17.67
N GLU A 73 -3.80 10.83 -17.02
CA GLU A 73 -2.96 11.94 -17.50
C GLU A 73 -1.47 11.63 -17.32
N LEU A 74 -1.08 11.07 -16.17
CA LEU A 74 0.29 10.65 -15.89
C LEU A 74 0.71 9.49 -16.81
N MET A 75 -0.17 8.50 -16.99
CA MET A 75 0.03 7.37 -17.91
C MET A 75 0.13 7.84 -19.37
N ARG A 76 -0.78 8.73 -19.82
CA ARG A 76 -0.73 9.33 -21.17
C ARG A 76 0.58 10.07 -21.38
N PHE A 77 1.10 10.77 -20.36
CA PHE A 77 2.39 11.46 -20.44
C PHE A 77 3.58 10.49 -20.55
N MET A 78 3.60 9.41 -19.76
CA MET A 78 4.67 8.39 -19.81
C MET A 78 4.69 7.64 -21.16
N VAL A 79 3.51 7.35 -21.71
CA VAL A 79 3.37 6.73 -23.04
C VAL A 79 3.78 7.72 -24.15
N LYS A 80 3.33 8.98 -24.07
CA LYS A 80 3.60 10.02 -25.09
C LYS A 80 5.06 10.44 -25.17
N ASN A 81 5.78 10.48 -24.05
CA ASN A 81 7.21 10.83 -24.04
C ASN A 81 8.13 9.63 -24.28
N GLY A 82 7.60 8.58 -24.90
CA GLY A 82 8.37 7.46 -25.40
C GLY A 82 8.76 6.51 -24.29
N GLY A 83 7.80 5.74 -23.77
CA GLY A 83 7.98 4.65 -22.79
C GLY A 83 9.08 3.61 -23.12
N ILE A 84 9.78 3.78 -24.23
CA ILE A 84 10.91 3.02 -24.74
C ILE A 84 12.27 3.54 -24.22
N ASN A 85 12.40 4.81 -23.80
CA ASN A 85 13.69 5.42 -23.40
C ASN A 85 13.59 6.47 -22.28
N LEU A 86 12.50 6.48 -21.49
CA LEU A 86 12.39 7.43 -20.39
C LEU A 86 13.37 7.05 -19.27
N HIS A 87 14.52 7.72 -19.21
CA HIS A 87 15.43 7.64 -18.07
C HIS A 87 14.65 7.93 -16.79
N LEU A 88 14.86 7.17 -15.71
CA LEU A 88 14.15 7.36 -14.44
C LEU A 88 14.24 8.79 -13.89
N SER A 89 15.33 9.48 -14.23
CA SER A 89 15.49 10.91 -13.91
C SER A 89 14.41 11.78 -14.51
N THR A 90 13.81 11.39 -15.64
CA THR A 90 12.72 12.10 -16.31
C THR A 90 11.41 11.80 -15.61
N ILE A 91 11.08 10.53 -15.29
CA ILE A 91 9.89 10.11 -14.50
C ILE A 91 9.80 10.91 -13.19
N PHE A 92 10.95 11.08 -12.53
CA PHE A 92 11.08 11.79 -11.27
C PHE A 92 11.73 13.17 -11.41
N SER A 93 11.76 13.74 -12.63
CA SER A 93 12.28 15.09 -12.85
C SER A 93 11.31 16.13 -12.29
N GLU A 94 11.84 17.28 -11.88
CA GLU A 94 10.99 18.45 -11.54
C GLU A 94 10.07 18.85 -12.70
N GLU A 95 10.38 18.42 -13.93
CA GLU A 95 9.64 18.72 -15.14
C GLU A 95 8.34 17.92 -15.30
N ILE A 96 8.31 16.66 -14.85
CA ILE A 96 7.07 15.87 -14.78
C ILE A 96 6.21 16.32 -13.61
N TRP A 97 6.86 16.70 -12.52
CA TRP A 97 6.19 17.32 -11.38
C TRP A 97 5.94 18.82 -11.59
N LYS A 98 5.98 19.36 -12.83
CA LYS A 98 5.51 20.73 -13.13
C LYS A 98 4.07 20.95 -12.67
N ASN A 99 3.27 19.88 -12.55
CA ASN A 99 1.99 19.86 -11.84
C ASN A 99 2.16 19.62 -10.32
N ARG A 100 3.07 20.37 -9.66
CA ARG A 100 3.24 20.34 -8.19
C ARG A 100 1.90 20.53 -7.48
N GLU A 101 1.05 21.35 -8.10
CA GLU A 101 -0.31 21.61 -7.67
C GLU A 101 -1.19 20.36 -7.70
N THR A 102 -1.18 19.55 -8.76
CA THR A 102 -1.95 18.29 -8.81
C THR A 102 -1.53 17.32 -7.70
N MET A 103 -0.22 17.15 -7.48
CA MET A 103 0.25 16.26 -6.40
C MET A 103 -0.07 16.84 -5.02
N ARG A 104 0.03 18.16 -4.82
CA ARG A 104 -0.41 18.84 -3.60
C ARG A 104 -1.88 18.55 -3.31
N ILE A 105 -2.76 18.70 -4.30
CA ILE A 105 -4.20 18.43 -4.14
C ILE A 105 -4.44 16.94 -3.90
N ILE A 106 -3.71 16.02 -4.54
CA ILE A 106 -3.78 14.58 -4.23
C ILE A 106 -3.49 14.35 -2.75
N LEU A 107 -2.36 14.85 -2.23
CA LEU A 107 -2.00 14.70 -0.82
C LEU A 107 -3.09 15.30 0.11
N GLU A 108 -3.63 16.46 -0.22
CA GLU A 108 -4.73 17.07 0.54
C GLU A 108 -5.99 16.20 0.56
N THR A 109 -6.35 15.61 -0.58
CA THR A 109 -7.49 14.69 -0.63
C THR A 109 -7.22 13.37 0.11
N THR A 110 -5.97 12.92 0.24
CA THR A 110 -5.65 11.77 1.12
C THR A 110 -5.94 12.10 2.58
N TRP A 111 -5.59 13.31 3.06
CA TRP A 111 -5.94 13.75 4.42
C TRP A 111 -7.46 13.80 4.62
N ASN A 112 -8.17 14.47 3.71
CA ASN A 112 -9.61 14.62 3.80
C ASN A 112 -10.35 13.27 3.76
N SER A 113 -9.83 12.29 3.00
CA SER A 113 -10.42 10.95 2.95
C SER A 113 -10.46 10.25 4.31
N CYS A 114 -9.54 10.61 5.22
CA CYS A 114 -9.43 10.03 6.56
C CYS A 114 -10.41 10.64 7.56
N ILE A 115 -10.79 11.92 7.40
CA ILE A 115 -11.47 12.69 8.46
C ILE A 115 -12.80 13.32 8.05
N CYS A 116 -13.06 13.45 6.74
CA CYS A 116 -14.29 14.07 6.27
C CYS A 116 -15.44 13.06 6.24
N ASP A 117 -16.65 13.56 6.49
CA ASP A 117 -17.87 12.78 6.43
C ASP A 117 -18.07 12.13 5.07
N ASN A 118 -18.99 11.15 5.01
CA ASN A 118 -19.35 10.57 3.74
C ASN A 118 -19.98 11.65 2.83
N PRO A 119 -19.41 11.91 1.64
CA PRO A 119 -19.85 13.01 0.80
C PRO A 119 -21.26 12.82 0.22
N ASP A 120 -21.75 11.58 0.15
CA ASP A 120 -23.08 11.28 -0.38
C ASP A 120 -24.15 11.23 0.73
N THR A 121 -23.81 10.76 1.92
CA THR A 121 -24.79 10.52 3.01
C THR A 121 -24.68 11.50 4.18
N GLY A 122 -23.59 12.26 4.28
CA GLY A 122 -23.29 13.11 5.44
C GLY A 122 -22.97 12.33 6.72
N VAL A 123 -22.91 10.99 6.67
CA VAL A 123 -22.60 10.17 7.85
C VAL A 123 -21.15 10.41 8.26
N PRO A 124 -20.88 10.78 9.53
CA PRO A 124 -19.53 11.05 10.00
C PRO A 124 -18.56 9.90 9.77
N PHE A 125 -17.31 10.22 9.46
CA PHE A 125 -16.27 9.22 9.25
C PHE A 125 -14.94 9.70 9.83
N THR A 126 -14.27 8.82 10.56
CA THR A 126 -12.89 9.02 11.00
C THR A 126 -12.20 7.68 10.87
N ALA A 127 -11.07 7.66 10.17
CA ALA A 127 -10.31 6.44 9.95
C ALA A 127 -9.67 5.95 11.26
N ASP A 128 -9.91 4.68 11.59
CA ASP A 128 -9.18 3.98 12.65
C ASP A 128 -7.89 3.35 12.11
N VAL A 129 -7.85 3.09 10.79
CA VAL A 129 -6.71 2.49 10.08
C VAL A 129 -6.70 2.97 8.63
N ILE A 130 -5.50 3.17 8.07
CA ILE A 130 -5.27 3.42 6.65
C ILE A 130 -4.72 2.16 6.00
N ILE A 131 -5.35 1.74 4.89
CA ILE A 131 -4.77 0.80 3.94
C ILE A 131 -4.42 1.60 2.68
N ALA A 132 -3.25 1.39 2.08
CA ALA A 132 -2.88 2.17 0.91
C ALA A 132 -2.00 1.41 -0.08
N ASN A 133 -2.03 1.84 -1.35
CA ASN A 133 -0.95 1.54 -2.28
C ASN A 133 0.14 2.64 -2.23
N PRO A 134 1.42 2.31 -2.48
CA PRO A 134 2.51 3.29 -2.38
C PRO A 134 2.37 4.54 -3.25
N PRO A 135 1.82 4.49 -4.48
CA PRO A 135 1.63 5.68 -5.33
C PRO A 135 0.73 6.79 -4.74
N SER A 136 0.03 6.54 -3.63
CA SER A 136 -0.79 7.57 -2.98
C SER A 136 0.03 8.61 -2.20
N PHE A 137 1.25 8.27 -1.75
CA PHE A 137 2.25 9.10 -1.04
C PHE A 137 1.82 9.81 0.26
N GLY A 138 0.55 10.19 0.44
CA GLY A 138 0.05 10.90 1.62
C GLY A 138 -0.26 9.98 2.81
N HIS A 139 -0.47 8.69 2.56
CA HIS A 139 -0.92 7.69 3.52
C HIS A 139 -0.10 7.68 4.83
N ILE A 140 1.23 7.67 4.76
CA ILE A 140 2.09 7.56 5.94
C ILE A 140 2.11 8.83 6.77
N HIS A 141 2.00 9.99 6.13
CA HIS A 141 1.94 11.27 6.84
C HIS A 141 0.57 11.47 7.50
N CYS A 142 -0.51 11.02 6.84
CA CYS A 142 -1.84 10.98 7.45
C CYS A 142 -1.87 10.04 8.66
N ALA A 143 -1.27 8.85 8.53
CA ALA A 143 -1.15 7.88 9.62
C ALA A 143 -0.36 8.44 10.81
N GLU A 144 0.79 9.09 10.55
CA GLU A 144 1.59 9.78 11.57
C GLU A 144 0.79 10.88 12.29
N LYS A 145 0.04 11.69 11.53
CA LYS A 145 -0.78 12.77 12.10
C LYS A 145 -1.91 12.25 12.99
N LEU A 146 -2.57 11.17 12.56
CA LEU A 146 -3.70 10.59 13.28
C LEU A 146 -3.27 9.64 14.40
N GLY A 147 -2.02 9.17 14.40
CA GLY A 147 -1.54 8.15 15.34
C GLY A 147 -2.20 6.78 15.10
N ILE A 148 -2.61 6.49 13.87
CA ILE A 148 -3.32 5.25 13.49
C ILE A 148 -2.43 4.29 12.69
N PRO A 149 -2.72 2.98 12.68
CA PRO A 149 -1.99 2.01 11.87
C PRO A 149 -2.07 2.32 10.37
N LEU A 150 -0.98 1.98 9.67
CA LEU A 150 -0.90 1.97 8.21
C LEU A 150 -0.56 0.55 7.75
N HIS A 151 -1.29 0.06 6.74
CA HIS A 151 -1.00 -1.18 6.05
C HIS A 151 -0.88 -0.96 4.54
N ILE A 152 0.20 -1.42 3.94
CA ILE A 152 0.42 -1.28 2.50
C ILE A 152 -0.03 -2.54 1.78
N VAL A 153 -0.82 -2.36 0.73
CA VAL A 153 -1.22 -3.45 -0.15
C VAL A 153 -0.84 -3.10 -1.57
N PHE A 154 -0.12 -4.00 -2.24
CA PHE A 154 0.34 -3.71 -3.59
C PHE A 154 0.52 -4.92 -4.50
N GLY A 155 0.37 -4.67 -5.80
CA GLY A 155 0.43 -5.69 -6.84
C GLY A 155 1.84 -6.01 -7.30
N MET A 156 2.83 -5.13 -7.10
CA MET A 156 4.21 -5.33 -7.54
C MET A 156 5.19 -5.07 -6.39
N PRO A 157 6.44 -5.57 -6.46
CA PRO A 157 7.40 -5.35 -5.40
C PRO A 157 7.70 -3.87 -5.13
N TRP A 158 7.69 -3.50 -3.85
CA TRP A 158 8.01 -2.14 -3.37
C TRP A 158 8.94 -2.13 -2.15
N SER A 159 9.11 -3.28 -1.51
CA SER A 159 9.94 -3.49 -0.33
C SER A 159 11.29 -4.04 -0.77
N GLU A 160 12.35 -3.50 -0.18
CA GLU A 160 13.72 -3.91 -0.43
C GLU A 160 13.88 -5.44 -0.31
N THR A 161 14.50 -6.04 -1.31
CA THR A 161 14.93 -7.44 -1.32
C THR A 161 16.12 -7.61 -2.25
N ARG A 162 16.92 -8.63 -1.98
CA ARG A 162 18.00 -9.10 -2.84
C ARG A 162 17.50 -9.97 -3.99
N GLN A 163 16.29 -10.52 -3.93
CA GLN A 163 15.85 -11.56 -4.87
C GLN A 163 15.56 -11.03 -6.29
N PHE A 164 15.00 -9.83 -6.41
CA PHE A 164 14.68 -9.20 -7.68
C PHE A 164 14.79 -7.69 -7.56
N PRO A 165 15.12 -6.99 -8.66
CA PRO A 165 15.24 -5.54 -8.64
C PRO A 165 13.87 -4.87 -8.53
N HIS A 166 13.87 -3.61 -8.13
CA HIS A 166 12.68 -2.77 -8.11
C HIS A 166 12.08 -2.72 -9.53
N PRO A 167 10.76 -2.88 -9.74
CA PRO A 167 10.17 -2.96 -11.10
C PRO A 167 10.44 -1.74 -12.00
N PHE A 168 10.57 -0.55 -11.41
CA PHE A 168 10.98 0.66 -12.11
C PHE A 168 12.49 0.82 -12.32
N SER A 169 13.37 -0.02 -11.77
CA SER A 169 14.80 0.09 -12.05
C SER A 169 15.08 -0.43 -13.46
N LEU A 170 15.19 0.48 -14.41
CA LEU A 170 15.56 0.19 -15.78
C LEU A 170 17.05 -0.15 -15.82
N SER A 171 17.41 -1.42 -15.65
CA SER A 171 18.67 -1.89 -16.21
C SER A 171 18.44 -2.90 -17.32
N GLU A 172 19.14 -2.67 -18.43
CA GLU A 172 19.15 -3.58 -19.59
C GLU A 172 19.66 -4.96 -19.20
N ASP A 173 20.57 -5.00 -18.23
CA ASP A 173 21.07 -6.22 -17.63
C ASP A 173 20.05 -6.78 -16.63
N ARG A 174 19.26 -7.74 -17.11
CA ARG A 174 18.26 -8.51 -16.36
C ARG A 174 18.89 -9.70 -15.63
N ASN A 175 20.12 -9.57 -15.15
CA ASN A 175 20.71 -10.60 -14.32
C ASN A 175 20.21 -10.50 -12.86
N TYR A 176 19.16 -11.25 -12.55
CA TYR A 176 18.57 -11.34 -11.20
C TYR A 176 19.54 -11.95 -10.17
N GLN A 177 20.68 -12.52 -10.58
CA GLN A 177 21.67 -13.10 -9.67
C GLN A 177 22.54 -12.04 -8.97
N ASN A 178 22.50 -10.78 -9.39
CA ASN A 178 23.20 -9.70 -8.71
C ASN A 178 22.39 -9.18 -7.52
N TYR A 179 22.50 -9.90 -6.39
CA TYR A 179 21.74 -9.65 -5.17
C TYR A 179 21.89 -8.22 -4.61
N GLU A 180 23.09 -7.65 -4.63
CA GLU A 180 23.31 -6.29 -4.11
C GLU A 180 22.74 -5.23 -5.04
N ARG A 181 22.85 -5.40 -6.36
CA ARG A 181 22.20 -4.50 -7.33
C ARG A 181 20.67 -4.50 -7.16
N ASN A 182 20.09 -5.68 -6.96
CA ASN A 182 18.65 -5.81 -6.71
C ASN A 182 18.25 -5.01 -5.48
N ARG A 183 19.00 -5.16 -4.38
CA ARG A 183 18.77 -4.41 -3.15
C ARG A 183 18.94 -2.90 -3.33
N GLU A 184 20.04 -2.46 -3.95
CA GLU A 184 20.35 -1.05 -4.21
C GLU A 184 19.32 -0.36 -5.12
N SER A 185 18.68 -1.12 -6.01
CA SER A 185 17.65 -0.58 -6.90
C SER A 185 16.47 0.06 -6.14
N TYR A 186 16.05 -0.52 -5.01
CA TYR A 186 14.98 0.03 -4.17
C TYR A 186 15.40 1.34 -3.52
N GLU A 187 16.62 1.41 -2.99
CA GLU A 187 17.14 2.64 -2.39
C GLU A 187 17.27 3.76 -3.43
N ASN A 188 17.68 3.43 -4.66
CA ASN A 188 17.80 4.37 -5.76
C ASN A 188 16.44 4.94 -6.18
N ILE A 189 15.40 4.09 -6.32
CA ILE A 189 14.04 4.55 -6.62
C ILE A 189 13.49 5.42 -5.48
N ALA A 190 13.71 5.04 -4.22
CA ALA A 190 13.28 5.83 -3.07
C ALA A 190 13.97 7.21 -3.03
N LYS A 191 15.28 7.28 -3.32
CA LYS A 191 16.05 8.53 -3.44
C LYS A 191 15.52 9.42 -4.57
N LEU A 192 15.21 8.85 -5.72
CA LEU A 192 14.66 9.57 -6.88
C LEU A 192 13.25 10.11 -6.57
N THR A 193 12.41 9.30 -5.95
CA THR A 193 11.06 9.69 -5.51
C THR A 193 11.14 10.87 -4.53
N TRP A 194 12.01 10.78 -3.52
CA TRP A 194 12.24 11.87 -2.58
C TRP A 194 12.74 13.15 -3.27
N ARG A 195 13.70 13.03 -4.20
CA ARG A 195 14.21 14.18 -4.96
C ARG A 195 13.07 14.90 -5.69
N GLY A 196 12.15 14.18 -6.32
CA GLY A 196 11.03 14.75 -7.05
C GLY A 196 9.93 15.34 -6.15
N LEU A 197 9.67 14.74 -4.99
CA LEU A 197 8.46 15.04 -4.19
C LEU A 197 8.72 15.75 -2.86
N HIS A 198 9.96 15.87 -2.38
CA HIS A 198 10.25 16.38 -1.03
C HIS A 198 9.60 17.75 -0.73
N ASN A 199 9.64 18.70 -1.67
CA ASN A 199 9.04 20.02 -1.47
C ASN A 199 7.52 19.95 -1.28
N VAL A 200 6.84 19.11 -2.08
CA VAL A 200 5.38 18.94 -2.02
C VAL A 200 4.99 18.19 -0.74
N ILE A 201 5.74 17.16 -0.37
CA ILE A 201 5.53 16.39 0.86
C ILE A 201 5.75 17.27 2.08
N ASN A 202 6.87 18.00 2.16
CA ASN A 202 7.18 18.85 3.32
C ASN A 202 6.21 20.03 3.43
N HIS A 203 5.76 20.61 2.31
CA HIS A 203 4.69 21.60 2.32
C HIS A 203 3.38 21.02 2.87
N PHE A 204 2.96 19.84 2.38
CA PHE A 204 1.77 19.15 2.90
C PHE A 204 1.88 18.85 4.40
N ARG A 205 3.03 18.35 4.85
CA ARG A 205 3.29 18.08 6.27
C ARG A 205 3.19 19.34 7.12
N LYS A 206 3.88 20.41 6.72
CA LYS A 206 3.94 21.65 7.50
C LYS A 206 2.64 22.43 7.47
N GLU A 207 2.05 22.62 6.29
CA GLU A 207 0.91 23.52 6.12
C GLU A 207 -0.43 22.84 6.40
N GLN A 208 -0.62 21.58 6.00
CA GLN A 208 -1.90 20.88 6.19
C GLN A 208 -1.90 20.05 7.48
N LEU A 209 -0.87 19.21 7.67
CA LEU A 209 -0.83 18.29 8.80
C LEU A 209 -0.26 18.92 10.07
N LYS A 210 0.41 20.07 9.97
CA LYS A 210 1.16 20.69 11.08
C LYS A 210 2.17 19.72 11.70
N LEU A 211 2.84 18.95 10.86
CA LEU A 211 3.94 18.05 11.21
C LEU A 211 5.29 18.68 10.83
N PRO A 212 6.38 18.34 11.52
CA PRO A 212 7.73 18.76 11.12
C PRO A 212 8.08 18.28 9.72
N GLU A 213 8.90 19.06 9.02
CA GLU A 213 9.48 18.65 7.74
C GLU A 213 10.40 17.43 7.93
N LEU A 214 10.46 16.58 6.90
CA LEU A 214 11.35 15.42 6.90
C LEU A 214 12.67 15.76 6.23
N THR A 215 13.74 15.25 6.82
CA THR A 215 15.01 15.06 6.11
C THR A 215 14.93 13.86 5.18
N LYS A 216 15.85 13.79 4.20
CA LYS A 216 15.98 12.64 3.30
C LYS A 216 16.15 11.32 4.06
N GLN A 217 16.99 11.28 5.09
CA GLN A 217 17.26 10.06 5.84
C GLN A 217 16.03 9.56 6.59
N GLN A 218 15.26 10.48 7.19
CA GLN A 218 13.99 10.14 7.84
C GLN A 218 12.99 9.60 6.81
N ALA A 219 12.77 10.31 5.70
CA ALA A 219 11.81 9.87 4.67
C ALA A 219 12.12 8.47 4.11
N LEU A 220 13.40 8.16 3.88
CA LEU A 220 13.83 6.84 3.39
C LEU A 220 13.71 5.72 4.45
N SER A 221 13.60 6.04 5.74
CA SER A 221 13.44 5.04 6.80
C SER A 221 11.99 4.82 7.24
N MET A 222 11.08 5.77 7.00
CA MET A 222 9.70 5.72 7.49
C MET A 222 8.93 4.45 7.09
N MET A 223 9.19 3.91 5.89
CA MET A 223 8.46 2.75 5.36
C MET A 223 8.97 1.39 5.86
N ARG A 224 10.16 1.31 6.49
CA ARG A 224 10.84 0.03 6.75
C ARG A 224 10.04 -0.95 7.62
N ASN A 225 9.31 -0.42 8.60
CA ASN A 225 8.55 -1.22 9.57
C ASN A 225 7.04 -1.17 9.32
N VAL A 226 6.60 -0.59 8.20
CA VAL A 226 5.18 -0.56 7.87
C VAL A 226 4.76 -1.97 7.44
N PRO A 227 3.68 -2.52 8.01
CA PRO A 227 2.93 -3.66 7.48
C PRO A 227 2.75 -3.65 5.96
N HIS A 228 3.15 -4.71 5.25
CA HIS A 228 2.92 -4.87 3.80
C HIS A 228 2.25 -6.21 3.51
N THR A 229 1.36 -6.22 2.53
CA THR A 229 0.78 -7.43 1.95
C THR A 229 0.72 -7.33 0.44
N TYR A 230 1.46 -8.20 -0.22
CA TYR A 230 1.49 -8.29 -1.65
C TYR A 230 0.37 -9.20 -2.17
N CYS A 231 -0.33 -8.71 -3.19
CA CYS A 231 -1.49 -9.37 -3.78
C CYS A 231 -1.14 -10.14 -5.07
N TRP A 232 -0.05 -10.91 -5.02
CA TRP A 232 0.30 -11.92 -6.04
C TRP A 232 0.30 -13.33 -5.44
N SER A 233 0.25 -14.32 -6.32
CA SER A 233 0.25 -15.73 -5.90
C SER A 233 1.58 -16.15 -5.27
N PRO A 234 1.59 -16.71 -4.04
CA PRO A 234 2.80 -17.30 -3.45
C PRO A 234 3.30 -18.52 -4.24
N SER A 235 2.43 -19.17 -5.02
CA SER A 235 2.81 -20.25 -5.94
C SER A 235 3.54 -19.76 -7.20
N LEU A 236 3.47 -18.45 -7.50
CA LEU A 236 4.19 -17.82 -8.60
C LEU A 236 5.47 -17.17 -8.09
N ILE A 237 5.37 -16.30 -7.08
CA ILE A 237 6.50 -15.65 -6.45
C ILE A 237 6.39 -15.87 -4.94
N PRO A 238 7.18 -16.79 -4.36
CA PRO A 238 7.16 -17.01 -2.92
C PRO A 238 7.67 -15.77 -2.19
N LYS A 239 7.33 -15.65 -0.90
CA LYS A 239 7.88 -14.62 -0.02
C LYS A 239 9.42 -14.74 0.00
N PRO A 240 10.16 -13.68 -0.40
CA PRO A 240 11.62 -13.62 -0.26
C PRO A 240 12.08 -13.92 1.18
N ALA A 241 13.18 -14.66 1.29
CA ALA A 241 13.71 -15.09 2.58
C ALA A 241 14.28 -13.93 3.42
N ASP A 242 14.62 -12.81 2.79
CA ASP A 242 15.11 -11.60 3.43
C ASP A 242 14.00 -10.62 3.85
N TRP A 243 12.72 -10.97 3.65
CA TRP A 243 11.59 -10.22 4.17
C TRP A 243 11.21 -10.63 5.59
N ASN A 244 11.04 -9.62 6.43
CA ASN A 244 10.59 -9.75 7.81
C ASN A 244 9.13 -10.23 7.93
N SER A 245 8.69 -10.51 9.16
CA SER A 245 7.34 -10.98 9.46
C SER A 245 6.22 -9.95 9.20
N ASN A 246 6.56 -8.67 9.02
CA ASN A 246 5.60 -7.61 8.68
C ASN A 246 5.30 -7.51 7.17
N ILE A 247 5.87 -8.39 6.34
CA ILE A 247 5.64 -8.39 4.88
C ILE A 247 5.13 -9.77 4.47
N ASP A 248 3.95 -9.84 3.88
CA ASP A 248 3.33 -11.10 3.48
C ASP A 248 2.98 -11.14 2.00
N VAL A 249 2.93 -12.33 1.42
CA VAL A 249 2.41 -12.61 0.08
C VAL A 249 1.13 -13.40 0.24
N SER A 250 0.00 -12.82 -0.14
CA SER A 250 -1.33 -13.32 0.22
C SER A 250 -2.03 -14.12 -0.88
N GLY A 251 -1.69 -13.88 -2.15
CA GLY A 251 -2.48 -14.36 -3.29
C GLY A 251 -3.15 -13.20 -4.03
N TYR A 252 -3.63 -13.47 -5.25
CA TYR A 252 -4.34 -12.48 -6.06
C TYR A 252 -5.74 -12.15 -5.51
N PHE A 253 -6.17 -10.90 -5.66
CA PHE A 253 -7.49 -10.45 -5.25
C PHE A 253 -8.44 -10.44 -6.44
N PHE A 254 -9.07 -11.58 -6.70
CA PHE A 254 -10.03 -11.71 -7.79
C PHE A 254 -11.41 -11.17 -7.39
N HIS A 255 -12.03 -10.43 -8.30
CA HIS A 255 -13.35 -9.84 -8.06
C HIS A 255 -14.47 -10.89 -8.21
N PRO A 256 -15.43 -11.01 -7.26
CA PRO A 256 -16.44 -12.08 -7.29
C PRO A 256 -17.43 -12.03 -8.47
N GLN A 257 -17.74 -10.84 -8.99
CA GLN A 257 -18.88 -10.63 -9.91
C GLN A 257 -18.63 -11.00 -11.39
N ALA A 258 -17.46 -11.52 -11.76
CA ALA A 258 -17.10 -11.71 -13.17
C ALA A 258 -17.79 -12.90 -13.88
N SER A 259 -18.68 -13.64 -13.20
CA SER A 259 -19.09 -14.99 -13.61
C SER A 259 -20.43 -15.11 -14.34
N ASN A 260 -21.26 -14.06 -14.42
CA ASN A 260 -22.67 -14.16 -14.86
C ASN A 260 -22.97 -13.55 -16.25
N GLY A 261 -21.98 -13.41 -17.13
CA GLY A 261 -22.19 -12.87 -18.48
C GLY A 261 -22.46 -13.96 -19.53
N THR A 262 -23.45 -13.74 -20.40
CA THR A 262 -23.62 -14.53 -21.64
C THR A 262 -22.63 -14.08 -22.70
N LEU A 263 -22.04 -15.03 -23.45
CA LEU A 263 -21.21 -14.70 -24.61
C LEU A 263 -22.07 -14.02 -25.69
N PRO A 264 -21.58 -12.93 -26.32
CA PRO A 264 -22.19 -12.37 -27.52
C PRO A 264 -22.37 -13.44 -28.62
N GLN A 265 -23.48 -13.37 -29.36
CA GLN A 265 -23.86 -14.41 -30.32
C GLN A 265 -22.86 -14.53 -31.49
N ASP A 266 -22.30 -13.41 -31.92
CA ASP A 266 -21.23 -13.31 -32.91
C ASP A 266 -19.94 -13.98 -32.42
N LEU A 267 -19.54 -13.73 -31.16
CA LEU A 267 -18.39 -14.40 -30.54
C LEU A 267 -18.62 -15.91 -30.42
N HIS A 268 -19.82 -16.32 -30.00
CA HIS A 268 -20.17 -17.74 -29.93
C HIS A 268 -20.07 -18.41 -31.31
N THR A 269 -20.52 -17.73 -32.36
CA THR A 269 -20.44 -18.23 -33.74
C THR A 269 -18.98 -18.35 -34.22
N PHE A 270 -18.15 -17.35 -33.94
CA PHE A 270 -16.71 -17.37 -34.25
C PHE A 270 -15.99 -18.54 -33.56
N LEU A 271 -16.28 -18.74 -32.26
CA LEU A 271 -15.70 -19.83 -31.47
C LEU A 271 -16.09 -21.20 -32.03
N LYS A 272 -17.35 -21.39 -32.45
CA LYS A 272 -17.84 -22.66 -33.01
C LYS A 272 -17.22 -23.00 -34.37
N ASN A 273 -16.90 -22.02 -35.19
CA ASN A 273 -16.46 -22.20 -36.57
C ASN A 273 -14.94 -22.38 -36.75
N GLY A 274 -14.25 -23.02 -35.79
CA GLY A 274 -12.84 -23.39 -35.94
C GLY A 274 -12.10 -23.65 -34.61
N ASP A 275 -10.77 -23.72 -34.66
CA ASP A 275 -9.93 -24.04 -33.51
C ASP A 275 -9.87 -22.95 -32.44
N ARG A 276 -9.70 -23.33 -31.16
CA ARG A 276 -9.59 -22.37 -30.05
C ARG A 276 -8.61 -21.23 -30.40
N PRO A 277 -9.04 -19.97 -30.33
CA PRO A 277 -8.22 -18.83 -30.70
C PRO A 277 -7.27 -18.42 -29.56
N LEU A 278 -6.26 -17.60 -29.86
CA LEU A 278 -5.52 -16.84 -28.86
C LEU A 278 -6.30 -15.60 -28.42
N TYR A 279 -6.08 -15.12 -27.20
CA TYR A 279 -6.49 -13.76 -26.84
C TYR A 279 -5.33 -12.78 -27.00
N ILE A 280 -5.55 -11.63 -27.64
CA ILE A 280 -4.54 -10.57 -27.79
C ILE A 280 -5.11 -9.24 -27.30
N GLY A 281 -4.51 -8.67 -26.25
CA GLY A 281 -4.99 -7.41 -25.69
C GLY A 281 -3.94 -6.68 -24.86
N PHE A 282 -3.69 -5.42 -25.21
CA PHE A 282 -2.66 -4.61 -24.56
C PHE A 282 -3.19 -3.52 -23.63
N GLY A 283 -4.48 -3.59 -23.25
CA GLY A 283 -5.11 -2.56 -22.44
C GLY A 283 -5.26 -1.23 -23.18
N SER A 284 -5.28 -0.12 -22.44
CA SER A 284 -5.37 1.23 -23.00
C SER A 284 -4.00 1.69 -23.52
N ILE A 285 -3.60 1.21 -24.69
CA ILE A 285 -2.50 1.83 -25.44
C ILE A 285 -3.06 3.02 -26.21
N ASP A 286 -2.67 4.22 -25.80
CA ASP A 286 -2.87 5.45 -26.57
C ASP A 286 -1.59 5.73 -27.39
N GLY A 287 -1.67 5.86 -28.72
CA GLY A 287 -0.57 6.43 -29.50
C GLY A 287 -0.18 5.75 -30.82
N HIS A 288 0.92 6.26 -31.39
CA HIS A 288 1.40 6.04 -32.76
C HIS A 288 1.84 4.60 -33.08
N ASP A 289 2.17 3.76 -32.09
CA ASP A 289 2.64 2.39 -32.31
C ASP A 289 1.51 1.37 -32.58
N ARG A 290 0.25 1.76 -32.38
CA ARG A 290 -0.89 0.84 -32.54
C ARG A 290 -0.94 0.21 -33.94
N GLU A 291 -0.63 0.99 -34.99
CA GLU A 291 -0.69 0.51 -36.38
C GLU A 291 0.42 -0.49 -36.70
N ARG A 292 1.62 -0.20 -36.22
CA ARG A 292 2.75 -1.13 -36.31
C ARG A 292 2.40 -2.44 -35.61
N LEU A 293 1.92 -2.38 -34.36
CA LEU A 293 1.60 -3.57 -33.57
C LEU A 293 0.47 -4.39 -34.20
N PHE A 294 -0.59 -3.74 -34.67
CA PHE A 294 -1.69 -4.43 -35.33
C PHE A 294 -1.23 -5.15 -36.61
N LYS A 295 -0.39 -4.49 -37.44
CA LYS A 295 0.22 -5.13 -38.62
C LYS A 295 1.07 -6.33 -38.24
N ILE A 296 1.90 -6.23 -37.19
CA ILE A 296 2.71 -7.36 -36.70
C ILE A 296 1.81 -8.54 -36.27
N ILE A 297 0.73 -8.26 -35.54
CA ILE A 297 -0.23 -9.27 -35.10
C ILE A 297 -0.87 -9.99 -36.30
N CYS A 298 -1.38 -9.24 -37.29
CA CYS A 298 -2.01 -9.84 -38.47
C CYS A 298 -1.05 -10.78 -39.21
N HIS A 299 0.15 -10.29 -39.55
CA HIS A 299 1.14 -11.12 -40.26
C HIS A 299 1.58 -12.34 -39.43
N ALA A 300 1.67 -12.21 -38.10
CA ALA A 300 2.03 -13.35 -37.24
C ALA A 300 0.93 -14.41 -37.20
N LEU A 301 -0.34 -14.00 -37.15
CA LEU A 301 -1.49 -14.92 -37.19
C LEU A 301 -1.62 -15.61 -38.55
N GLU A 302 -1.42 -14.88 -39.65
CA GLU A 302 -1.39 -15.45 -41.01
C GLU A 302 -0.30 -16.51 -41.14
N ARG A 303 0.93 -16.22 -40.70
CA ARG A 303 2.07 -17.14 -40.79
C ARG A 303 1.95 -18.36 -39.89
N THR A 304 1.26 -18.24 -38.76
CA THR A 304 1.06 -19.35 -37.81
C THR A 304 -0.23 -20.12 -38.05
N GLY A 305 -1.12 -19.61 -38.93
CA GLY A 305 -2.44 -20.18 -39.15
C GLY A 305 -3.37 -20.11 -37.93
N ARG A 306 -3.03 -19.30 -36.92
CA ARG A 306 -3.80 -19.21 -35.67
C ARG A 306 -4.94 -18.20 -35.80
N ARG A 307 -6.02 -18.47 -35.08
CA ARG A 307 -7.12 -17.53 -34.89
C ARG A 307 -6.90 -16.72 -33.62
N ALA A 308 -7.40 -15.48 -33.56
CA ALA A 308 -7.29 -14.64 -32.38
C ALA A 308 -8.55 -13.83 -32.09
N ILE A 309 -8.85 -13.67 -30.81
CA ILE A 309 -9.75 -12.66 -30.27
C ILE A 309 -8.90 -11.46 -29.90
N VAL A 310 -9.12 -10.31 -30.53
CA VAL A 310 -8.29 -9.12 -30.40
C VAL A 310 -9.10 -8.00 -29.73
N CYS A 311 -8.52 -7.33 -28.73
CA CYS A 311 -9.17 -6.18 -28.11
C CYS A 311 -9.45 -5.08 -29.15
N ARG A 312 -10.69 -4.61 -29.23
CA ARG A 312 -11.20 -3.70 -30.26
C ARG A 312 -10.42 -2.38 -30.33
N LYS A 313 -9.88 -1.91 -29.20
CA LYS A 313 -9.04 -0.71 -29.14
C LYS A 313 -7.76 -0.81 -29.99
N LEU A 314 -7.28 -2.02 -30.28
CA LEU A 314 -6.11 -2.29 -31.12
C LEU A 314 -6.43 -2.37 -32.61
N VAL A 315 -7.69 -2.57 -32.98
CA VAL A 315 -8.12 -2.72 -34.37
C VAL A 315 -8.29 -1.34 -34.99
N ILE A 316 -7.61 -1.08 -36.11
CA ILE A 316 -7.52 0.26 -36.71
C ILE A 316 -8.49 0.44 -37.88
N THR A 317 -8.86 -0.64 -38.54
CA THR A 317 -9.64 -0.61 -39.77
C THR A 317 -10.96 -1.34 -39.58
N GLU A 318 -12.08 -0.64 -39.81
CA GLU A 318 -13.41 -1.24 -39.86
C GLU A 318 -13.58 -2.19 -41.06
N ASN A 319 -12.69 -2.08 -42.07
CA ASN A 319 -12.72 -2.85 -43.33
C ASN A 319 -11.69 -3.99 -43.42
N TYR A 320 -11.12 -4.48 -42.32
CA TYR A 320 -10.25 -5.67 -42.36
C TYR A 320 -11.07 -6.95 -42.14
N GLU A 321 -11.57 -7.55 -43.23
CA GLU A 321 -12.23 -8.86 -43.24
C GLU A 321 -11.18 -10.00 -43.13
N HIS A 322 -10.54 -10.14 -41.98
CA HIS A 322 -9.73 -11.34 -41.71
C HIS A 322 -10.58 -12.36 -40.93
N THR A 323 -10.92 -13.49 -41.55
CA THR A 323 -11.75 -14.55 -40.96
C THR A 323 -11.17 -15.14 -39.67
N SER A 324 -9.85 -15.02 -39.47
CA SER A 324 -9.15 -15.49 -38.26
C SER A 324 -9.14 -14.51 -37.07
N ILE A 325 -9.61 -13.27 -37.22
CA ILE A 325 -9.60 -12.26 -36.15
C ILE A 325 -11.02 -11.90 -35.73
N PHE A 326 -11.29 -11.96 -34.43
CA PHE A 326 -12.54 -11.48 -33.84
C PHE A 326 -12.31 -10.27 -32.92
N PRO A 327 -12.81 -9.07 -33.28
CA PRO A 327 -12.63 -7.87 -32.46
C PRO A 327 -13.61 -7.84 -31.29
N ILE A 328 -13.11 -7.85 -30.05
CA ILE A 328 -13.94 -7.79 -28.83
C ILE A 328 -13.77 -6.47 -28.08
N GLY A 329 -14.87 -5.88 -27.63
CA GLY A 329 -14.83 -4.71 -26.74
C GLY A 329 -14.38 -5.06 -25.31
N ASP A 330 -14.67 -4.19 -24.36
CA ASP A 330 -14.42 -4.49 -22.95
C ASP A 330 -15.29 -5.70 -22.52
N PHE A 331 -14.64 -6.82 -22.19
CA PHE A 331 -15.29 -8.09 -21.85
C PHE A 331 -14.56 -8.79 -20.70
N SER A 332 -15.29 -9.61 -19.91
CA SER A 332 -14.73 -10.31 -18.76
C SER A 332 -13.67 -11.35 -19.18
N HIS A 333 -12.44 -11.19 -18.69
CA HIS A 333 -11.37 -12.18 -18.90
C HIS A 333 -11.71 -13.53 -18.26
N ASP A 334 -12.36 -13.55 -17.09
CA ASP A 334 -12.77 -14.78 -16.43
C ASP A 334 -13.75 -15.62 -17.28
N LEU A 335 -14.57 -14.97 -18.11
CA LEU A 335 -15.46 -15.66 -19.06
C LEU A 335 -14.73 -16.01 -20.35
N LEU A 336 -13.98 -15.07 -20.91
CA LEU A 336 -13.34 -15.21 -22.22
C LEU A 336 -12.25 -16.28 -22.22
N PHE A 337 -11.43 -16.31 -21.17
CA PHE A 337 -10.23 -17.15 -21.10
C PHE A 337 -10.56 -18.64 -21.04
N LYS A 338 -11.81 -19.01 -20.74
CA LYS A 338 -12.31 -20.39 -20.85
C LYS A 338 -12.28 -20.93 -22.28
N TYR A 339 -12.29 -20.06 -23.29
CA TYR A 339 -12.46 -20.40 -24.70
C TYR A 339 -11.20 -20.23 -25.56
N VAL A 340 -10.11 -19.70 -24.99
CA VAL A 340 -8.85 -19.48 -25.71
C VAL A 340 -7.81 -20.53 -25.33
N ASP A 341 -6.73 -20.66 -26.11
CA ASP A 341 -5.65 -21.64 -25.85
C ASP A 341 -4.32 -21.01 -25.38
N GLY A 342 -4.25 -19.68 -25.37
CA GLY A 342 -3.13 -18.90 -24.88
C GLY A 342 -3.48 -17.42 -24.92
N ILE A 343 -2.69 -16.60 -24.22
CA ILE A 343 -2.90 -15.15 -24.20
C ILE A 343 -1.62 -14.40 -24.59
N CYS A 344 -1.80 -13.24 -25.20
CA CYS A 344 -0.76 -12.28 -25.51
C CYS A 344 -1.19 -10.91 -25.01
N HIS A 345 -0.46 -10.33 -24.06
CA HIS A 345 -0.84 -9.07 -23.44
C HIS A 345 0.36 -8.23 -23.02
N HIS A 346 0.08 -7.03 -22.52
CA HIS A 346 1.09 -6.03 -22.20
C HIS A 346 1.90 -6.31 -20.92
N GLY A 347 1.62 -7.37 -20.17
CA GLY A 347 2.29 -7.64 -18.89
C GLY A 347 1.72 -6.96 -17.65
N GLY A 348 0.57 -6.27 -17.71
CA GLY A 348 -0.01 -5.66 -16.51
C GLY A 348 -0.45 -6.70 -15.48
N ALA A 349 -0.16 -6.46 -14.20
CA ALA A 349 -0.35 -7.39 -13.08
C ALA A 349 -1.70 -8.13 -13.10
N GLY A 350 -2.80 -7.42 -13.29
CA GLY A 350 -4.15 -8.01 -13.30
C GLY A 350 -4.42 -8.91 -14.50
N THR A 351 -3.91 -8.58 -15.69
CA THR A 351 -4.07 -9.44 -16.88
C THR A 351 -3.16 -10.67 -16.79
N THR A 352 -1.93 -10.50 -16.29
CA THR A 352 -1.02 -11.61 -15.97
C THR A 352 -1.70 -12.58 -15.01
N ALA A 353 -2.27 -12.06 -13.92
CA ALA A 353 -2.98 -12.84 -12.91
C ALA A 353 -4.17 -13.62 -13.53
N ALA A 354 -4.97 -12.97 -14.37
CA ALA A 354 -6.11 -13.61 -15.02
C ALA A 354 -5.68 -14.75 -15.97
N GLY A 355 -4.62 -14.54 -16.75
CA GLY A 355 -4.07 -15.55 -17.65
C GLY A 355 -3.54 -16.78 -16.92
N LEU A 356 -2.70 -16.54 -15.92
CA LEU A 356 -2.13 -17.60 -15.09
C LEU A 356 -3.22 -18.32 -14.29
N ARG A 357 -4.19 -17.60 -13.72
CA ARG A 357 -5.36 -18.21 -13.05
C ARG A 357 -6.17 -19.08 -14.00
N ALA A 358 -6.29 -18.71 -15.27
CA ALA A 358 -6.98 -19.53 -16.27
C ALA A 358 -6.19 -20.79 -16.66
N GLY A 359 -4.90 -20.86 -16.33
CA GLY A 359 -4.01 -21.95 -16.68
C GLY A 359 -3.46 -21.86 -18.11
N LEU A 360 -3.40 -20.64 -18.66
CA LEU A 360 -3.06 -20.41 -20.06
C LEU A 360 -1.59 -20.03 -20.24
N PRO A 361 -0.91 -20.60 -21.25
CA PRO A 361 0.37 -20.09 -21.71
C PRO A 361 0.27 -18.60 -22.05
N THR A 362 1.26 -17.82 -21.60
CA THR A 362 1.15 -16.35 -21.59
C THR A 362 2.35 -15.69 -22.28
N ILE A 363 2.11 -14.98 -23.39
CA ILE A 363 3.07 -14.11 -24.07
C ILE A 363 2.95 -12.70 -23.47
N VAL A 364 4.07 -12.14 -23.03
CA VAL A 364 4.13 -10.79 -22.47
C VAL A 364 4.88 -9.86 -23.41
N ILE A 365 4.21 -8.78 -23.84
CA ILE A 365 4.75 -7.70 -24.67
C ILE A 365 4.82 -6.43 -23.84
N PRO A 366 5.89 -6.23 -23.05
CA PRO A 366 5.97 -5.09 -22.14
C PRO A 366 6.24 -3.78 -22.88
N PHE A 367 5.63 -2.72 -22.38
CA PHE A 367 5.82 -1.34 -22.82
C PHE A 367 6.65 -0.54 -21.81
N PHE A 368 6.35 -0.66 -20.52
CA PHE A 368 7.02 0.11 -19.46
C PHE A 368 6.83 -0.54 -18.07
N GLY A 369 7.68 -0.13 -17.12
CA GLY A 369 7.48 -0.38 -15.69
C GLY A 369 7.38 -1.86 -15.31
N ASP A 370 6.39 -2.18 -14.48
CA ASP A 370 6.17 -3.52 -13.91
C ASP A 370 5.86 -4.61 -14.93
N GLN A 371 5.46 -4.22 -16.14
CA GLN A 371 5.20 -5.15 -17.24
C GLN A 371 6.43 -6.00 -17.59
N TYR A 372 7.63 -5.42 -17.49
CA TYR A 372 8.87 -6.14 -17.71
C TYR A 372 9.10 -7.20 -16.62
N PHE A 373 8.89 -6.81 -15.36
CA PHE A 373 8.98 -7.72 -14.22
C PHE A 373 8.02 -8.90 -14.37
N TRP A 374 6.76 -8.66 -14.74
CA TRP A 374 5.79 -9.73 -14.97
C TRP A 374 6.15 -10.64 -16.14
N GLY A 375 6.72 -10.08 -17.20
CA GLY A 375 7.24 -10.86 -18.32
C GLY A 375 8.35 -11.82 -17.90
N ASP A 376 9.31 -11.32 -17.11
CA ASP A 376 10.39 -12.15 -16.57
C ASP A 376 9.84 -13.22 -15.61
N VAL A 377 8.88 -12.88 -14.75
CA VAL A 377 8.23 -13.82 -13.82
C VAL A 377 7.48 -14.94 -14.58
N VAL A 378 6.74 -14.59 -15.63
CA VAL A 378 6.03 -15.58 -16.47
C VAL A 378 7.04 -16.53 -17.12
N GLN A 379 8.14 -16.01 -17.67
CA GLN A 379 9.21 -16.84 -18.24
C GLN A 379 9.85 -17.75 -17.20
N GLN A 380 10.25 -17.20 -16.04
CA GLN A 380 10.92 -17.95 -14.97
C GLN A 380 10.02 -19.06 -14.39
N SER A 381 8.71 -18.82 -14.36
CA SER A 381 7.73 -19.84 -13.94
C SER A 381 7.54 -20.97 -14.96
N GLY A 382 8.01 -20.80 -16.20
CA GLY A 382 7.79 -21.74 -17.30
C GLY A 382 6.38 -21.69 -17.90
N ALA A 383 5.55 -20.71 -17.51
CA ALA A 383 4.18 -20.53 -18.02
C ALA A 383 4.11 -19.71 -19.33
N GLY A 384 5.24 -19.28 -19.87
CA GLY A 384 5.30 -18.52 -21.11
C GLY A 384 6.73 -18.35 -21.65
N PRO A 385 6.87 -17.88 -22.90
CA PRO A 385 8.17 -17.54 -23.45
C PRO A 385 8.74 -16.27 -22.80
N GLY A 386 10.00 -15.96 -23.11
CA GLY A 386 10.62 -14.70 -22.67
C GLY A 386 9.85 -13.47 -23.16
N PRO A 387 9.87 -12.36 -22.40
CA PRO A 387 9.14 -11.16 -22.77
C PRO A 387 9.65 -10.59 -24.10
N LEU A 388 8.72 -10.03 -24.88
CA LEU A 388 8.99 -9.42 -26.18
C LEU A 388 8.75 -7.90 -26.10
N PRO A 389 9.75 -7.08 -25.75
CA PRO A 389 9.56 -5.64 -25.60
C PRO A 389 8.92 -5.01 -26.83
N ALA A 390 7.89 -4.19 -26.63
CA ALA A 390 7.12 -3.59 -27.74
C ALA A 390 8.01 -2.80 -28.71
N ALA A 391 9.05 -2.14 -28.19
CA ALA A 391 10.00 -1.35 -28.96
C ALA A 391 10.72 -2.16 -30.05
N THR A 392 11.16 -3.37 -29.71
CA THR A 392 11.97 -4.25 -30.56
C THR A 392 11.15 -5.40 -31.17
N LEU A 393 9.83 -5.40 -30.96
CA LEU A 393 8.93 -6.43 -31.47
C LEU A 393 8.95 -6.46 -33.00
N THR A 394 9.04 -7.68 -33.54
CA THR A 394 8.97 -8.00 -34.97
C THR A 394 7.95 -9.10 -35.22
N THR A 395 7.55 -9.29 -36.48
CA THR A 395 6.69 -10.41 -36.87
C THR A 395 7.35 -11.75 -36.55
N GLU A 396 8.65 -11.89 -36.78
CA GLU A 396 9.42 -13.13 -36.56
C GLU A 396 9.45 -13.52 -35.09
N THR A 397 9.69 -12.54 -34.21
CA THR A 397 9.72 -12.78 -32.76
C THR A 397 8.34 -13.17 -32.23
N LEU A 398 7.27 -12.53 -32.72
CA LEU A 398 5.90 -12.90 -32.34
C LEU A 398 5.48 -14.27 -32.90
N VAL A 399 5.81 -14.58 -34.16
CA VAL A 399 5.58 -15.91 -34.78
C VAL A 399 6.26 -17.00 -33.96
N SER A 400 7.51 -16.78 -33.56
CA SER A 400 8.26 -17.72 -32.72
C SER A 400 7.53 -17.96 -31.38
N ALA A 401 7.15 -16.89 -30.68
CA ALA A 401 6.44 -17.00 -29.40
C ALA A 401 5.07 -17.70 -29.53
N ILE A 402 4.28 -17.37 -30.57
CA ILE A 402 3.00 -18.06 -30.85
C ILE A 402 3.23 -19.55 -31.12
N THR A 403 4.27 -19.88 -31.87
CA THR A 403 4.62 -21.28 -32.18
C THR A 403 5.03 -22.05 -30.91
N ILE A 404 5.80 -21.42 -30.03
CA ILE A 404 6.21 -22.00 -28.74
C ILE A 404 4.97 -22.32 -27.89
N ILE A 405 4.11 -21.33 -27.61
CA ILE A 405 2.93 -21.57 -26.75
C ILE A 405 1.95 -22.57 -27.36
N SER A 406 1.93 -22.70 -28.69
CA SER A 406 1.06 -23.64 -29.39
C SER A 406 1.55 -25.08 -29.26
N ASN A 407 2.88 -25.29 -29.30
CA ASN A 407 3.47 -26.62 -29.44
C ASN A 407 4.07 -27.19 -28.15
N ASP A 408 4.49 -26.34 -27.21
CA ASP A 408 5.14 -26.77 -25.97
C ASP A 408 4.12 -27.34 -24.96
N GLN A 409 4.06 -28.66 -24.89
CA GLN A 409 3.16 -29.38 -23.98
C GLN A 409 3.61 -29.27 -22.52
N VAL A 410 4.90 -29.05 -22.26
CA VAL A 410 5.41 -28.87 -20.89
C VAL A 410 4.94 -27.51 -20.37
N MET A 411 5.13 -26.45 -21.15
CA MET A 411 4.64 -25.10 -20.83
C MET A 411 3.13 -25.09 -20.56
N LYS A 412 2.34 -25.77 -21.40
CA LYS A 412 0.88 -25.90 -21.18
C LYS A 412 0.54 -26.59 -19.86
N ARG A 413 1.24 -27.67 -19.50
CA ARG A 413 1.05 -28.36 -18.21
C ARG A 413 1.44 -27.48 -17.03
N VAL A 414 2.60 -26.81 -17.12
CA VAL A 414 3.08 -25.89 -16.08
C VAL A 414 2.10 -24.75 -15.86
N ALA A 415 1.61 -24.13 -16.94
CA ALA A 415 0.58 -23.09 -16.86
C ALA A 415 -0.70 -23.64 -16.21
N GLN A 416 -1.17 -24.83 -16.60
CA GLN A 416 -2.37 -25.45 -16.03
C GLN A 416 -2.22 -25.75 -14.53
N ASP A 417 -1.07 -26.31 -14.11
CA ASP A 417 -0.77 -26.63 -12.71
C ASP A 417 -0.67 -25.37 -11.85
N LEU A 418 -0.02 -24.33 -12.37
CA LEU A 418 0.03 -23.03 -11.72
C LEU A 418 -1.37 -22.42 -11.60
N GLY A 419 -2.19 -22.49 -12.65
CA GLY A 419 -3.58 -22.05 -12.61
C GLY A 419 -4.43 -22.82 -11.60
N ASN A 420 -4.22 -24.13 -11.45
CA ASN A 420 -4.85 -24.93 -10.40
C ASN A 420 -4.47 -24.43 -9.00
N ARG A 421 -3.18 -24.16 -8.74
CA ARG A 421 -2.73 -23.61 -7.46
C ARG A 421 -3.34 -22.24 -7.18
N ILE A 422 -3.28 -21.32 -8.15
CA ILE A 422 -3.86 -19.97 -8.02
C ILE A 422 -5.37 -20.02 -7.74
N ARG A 423 -6.12 -20.92 -8.38
CA ARG A 423 -7.56 -21.08 -8.14
C ARG A 423 -7.90 -21.62 -6.75
N ASN A 424 -6.97 -22.34 -6.12
CA ASN A 424 -7.12 -22.87 -4.76
C ASN A 424 -6.66 -21.88 -3.68
N GLU A 425 -6.10 -20.73 -4.07
CA GLU A 425 -5.72 -19.65 -3.16
C GLU A 425 -6.92 -18.73 -2.88
N ASN A 426 -7.06 -18.26 -1.65
CA ASN A 426 -7.99 -17.18 -1.29
C ASN A 426 -7.20 -15.93 -0.85
N GLY A 427 -6.76 -15.15 -1.85
CA GLY A 427 -5.90 -13.99 -1.62
C GLY A 427 -6.50 -12.93 -0.71
N CYS A 428 -7.78 -12.60 -0.91
CA CYS A 428 -8.46 -11.59 -0.09
C CYS A 428 -8.53 -12.03 1.38
N GLN A 429 -8.92 -13.28 1.65
CA GLN A 429 -9.00 -13.78 3.03
C GLN A 429 -7.62 -13.82 3.69
N ALA A 430 -6.61 -14.36 3.01
CA ALA A 430 -5.24 -14.38 3.52
C ALA A 430 -4.68 -12.97 3.79
N ALA A 431 -5.07 -11.98 2.97
CA ALA A 431 -4.72 -10.59 3.20
C ALA A 431 -5.42 -9.97 4.41
N VAL A 432 -6.69 -10.30 4.66
CA VAL A 432 -7.40 -9.85 5.87
C VAL A 432 -6.77 -10.47 7.11
N GLU A 433 -6.42 -11.76 7.07
CA GLU A 433 -5.71 -12.44 8.16
C GLU A 433 -4.33 -11.82 8.43
N SER A 434 -3.60 -11.49 7.36
CA SER A 434 -2.33 -10.75 7.43
C SER A 434 -2.53 -9.38 8.10
N PHE A 435 -3.49 -8.60 7.62
CA PHE A 435 -3.86 -7.30 8.16
C PHE A 435 -4.20 -7.36 9.65
N HIS A 436 -5.11 -8.26 10.04
CA HIS A 436 -5.53 -8.43 11.43
C HIS A 436 -4.39 -8.84 12.36
N ARG A 437 -3.49 -9.71 11.90
CA ARG A 437 -2.30 -10.12 12.66
C ARG A 437 -1.35 -8.95 12.92
N GLN A 438 -1.29 -7.99 12.00
CA GLN A 438 -0.37 -6.86 12.06
C GLN A 438 -0.96 -5.64 12.80
N LEU A 439 -2.23 -5.69 13.22
CA LEU A 439 -2.85 -4.63 14.02
C LEU A 439 -2.29 -4.62 15.46
N PRO A 440 -2.01 -3.43 16.05
CA PRO A 440 -1.62 -3.30 17.45
C PRO A 440 -2.85 -3.42 18.38
N LEU A 441 -3.52 -4.57 18.35
CA LEU A 441 -4.83 -4.80 18.98
C LEU A 441 -4.86 -4.54 20.49
N GLN A 442 -3.72 -4.69 21.18
CA GLN A 442 -3.61 -4.35 22.60
C GLN A 442 -3.80 -2.85 22.86
N ARG A 443 -3.32 -2.00 21.94
CA ARG A 443 -3.42 -0.53 22.06
C ARG A 443 -4.70 0.02 21.43
N MET A 444 -5.32 -0.75 20.53
CA MET A 444 -6.51 -0.29 19.80
C MET A 444 -7.83 -0.61 20.50
N ARG A 445 -7.95 -1.68 21.29
CA ARG A 445 -9.24 -2.13 21.81
C ARG A 445 -9.70 -1.30 23.01
N SER A 446 -11.01 -1.09 23.15
CA SER A 446 -11.55 -0.67 24.44
C SER A 446 -11.45 -1.80 25.48
N ASP A 447 -11.12 -1.45 26.72
CA ASP A 447 -10.99 -2.40 27.83
C ASP A 447 -12.33 -2.93 28.32
N LEU A 448 -13.37 -2.10 28.27
CA LEU A 448 -14.71 -2.45 28.77
C LEU A 448 -15.58 -3.11 27.68
N GLU A 449 -15.39 -2.74 26.41
CA GLU A 449 -16.09 -3.36 25.27
C GLU A 449 -15.14 -3.52 24.07
N GLY A 450 -14.48 -4.67 23.97
CA GLY A 450 -13.41 -4.92 23.01
C GLY A 450 -13.82 -4.97 21.54
N THR A 451 -15.13 -4.90 21.23
CA THR A 451 -15.63 -4.81 19.85
C THR A 451 -15.51 -3.42 19.24
N TYR A 452 -15.13 -2.39 20.01
CA TYR A 452 -14.88 -1.03 19.52
C TYR A 452 -13.43 -0.58 19.75
N PRO A 453 -12.91 0.30 18.88
CA PRO A 453 -11.62 0.93 19.11
C PRO A 453 -11.70 1.91 20.29
N ALA A 454 -10.62 1.98 21.07
CA ALA A 454 -10.46 2.97 22.11
C ALA A 454 -10.17 4.34 21.47
N CYS A 455 -10.87 5.36 21.96
CA CYS A 455 -10.68 6.75 21.54
C CYS A 455 -10.38 7.67 22.72
N PHE A 456 -10.54 7.19 23.96
CA PHE A 456 -10.20 7.92 25.17
C PHE A 456 -9.45 7.05 26.18
N ARG A 457 -8.62 7.70 27.01
CA ARG A 457 -8.09 7.15 28.25
C ARG A 457 -8.84 7.76 29.44
N ILE A 458 -9.07 6.96 30.47
CA ILE A 458 -9.53 7.39 31.79
C ILE A 458 -8.38 7.13 32.79
N PRO A 459 -7.51 8.13 33.06
CA PRO A 459 -6.28 7.92 33.82
C PRO A 459 -6.51 7.39 35.23
N ASN A 460 -7.56 7.86 35.90
CA ASN A 460 -7.89 7.48 37.28
C ASN A 460 -8.13 5.98 37.44
N TYR A 461 -8.62 5.32 36.39
CA TYR A 461 -8.89 3.89 36.38
C TYR A 461 -7.91 3.10 35.51
N ASN A 462 -6.95 3.78 34.87
CA ASN A 462 -6.05 3.21 33.88
C ASN A 462 -6.78 2.43 32.78
N LEU A 463 -7.92 2.95 32.32
CA LEU A 463 -8.73 2.32 31.27
C LEU A 463 -8.60 3.06 29.95
N GLN A 464 -8.64 2.33 28.85
CA GLN A 464 -8.88 2.85 27.51
C GLN A 464 -10.29 2.47 27.04
N VAL A 465 -11.09 3.48 26.69
CA VAL A 465 -12.52 3.31 26.40
C VAL A 465 -12.87 3.81 25.01
N SER A 466 -13.87 3.17 24.40
CA SER A 466 -14.47 3.62 23.14
C SER A 466 -15.48 4.73 23.38
N TRP A 467 -15.89 5.39 22.31
CA TRP A 467 -16.88 6.46 22.39
C TRP A 467 -18.23 5.96 22.92
N PRO A 468 -18.78 4.80 22.47
CA PRO A 468 -20.03 4.28 23.03
C PRO A 468 -19.92 3.99 24.53
N VAL A 469 -18.79 3.44 24.99
CA VAL A 469 -18.55 3.18 26.42
C VAL A 469 -18.50 4.49 27.20
N ALA A 470 -17.75 5.49 26.71
CA ALA A 470 -17.69 6.81 27.33
C ALA A 470 -19.09 7.46 27.44
N GLN A 471 -19.91 7.37 26.38
CA GLN A 471 -21.28 7.89 26.40
C GLN A 471 -22.16 7.23 27.46
N VAL A 472 -22.06 5.90 27.61
CA VAL A 472 -22.81 5.17 28.65
C VAL A 472 -22.36 5.62 30.05
N LEU A 473 -21.05 5.73 30.29
CA LEU A 473 -20.50 6.19 31.57
C LEU A 473 -20.97 7.62 31.90
N PHE A 474 -21.02 8.53 30.92
CA PHE A 474 -21.57 9.87 31.10
C PHE A 474 -23.06 9.86 31.45
N SER A 475 -23.86 9.08 30.72
CA SER A 475 -25.33 9.04 30.94
C SER A 475 -25.74 8.51 32.31
N HIS A 476 -24.84 7.78 32.98
CA HIS A 476 -25.05 7.25 34.34
C HIS A 476 -24.26 8.05 35.39
N GLU A 477 -23.70 9.20 35.03
CA GLU A 477 -22.93 10.08 35.93
C GLU A 477 -21.72 9.38 36.59
N LEU A 478 -21.19 8.32 35.96
CA LEU A 478 -20.03 7.55 36.43
C LEU A 478 -18.69 8.16 35.99
N LEU A 479 -18.73 9.17 35.13
CA LEU A 479 -17.58 9.87 34.57
C LEU A 479 -17.96 11.31 34.23
N THR A 480 -17.03 12.25 34.31
CA THR A 480 -17.19 13.63 33.81
C THR A 480 -16.27 13.92 32.63
N GLN A 481 -16.61 14.90 31.78
CA GLN A 481 -15.88 15.16 30.53
C GLN A 481 -14.40 15.47 30.76
N ASP A 482 -14.07 16.12 31.88
CA ASP A 482 -12.70 16.49 32.26
C ASP A 482 -11.84 15.27 32.65
N GLU A 483 -12.45 14.12 32.90
CA GLU A 483 -11.75 12.86 33.20
C GLU A 483 -11.36 12.07 31.94
N LEU A 484 -11.86 12.48 30.76
CA LEU A 484 -11.48 11.87 29.49
C LEU A 484 -10.29 12.55 28.85
N ILE A 485 -9.35 11.71 28.43
CA ILE A 485 -8.21 12.14 27.65
C ILE A 485 -8.30 11.51 26.25
N PRO A 486 -8.34 12.28 25.14
CA PRO A 486 -8.31 11.72 23.80
C PRO A 486 -7.08 10.84 23.56
N TRP A 487 -7.28 9.68 22.94
CA TRP A 487 -6.25 8.64 22.70
C TRP A 487 -5.22 8.99 21.59
N ALA A 488 -5.08 10.25 21.22
CA ALA A 488 -4.06 10.69 20.26
C ALA A 488 -2.70 10.82 20.98
N THR A 489 -1.65 10.10 20.57
CA THR A 489 -0.38 9.87 21.30
C THR A 489 0.01 10.98 22.29
N GLN A 490 -0.56 10.89 23.48
CA GLN A 490 -0.20 11.74 24.60
C GLN A 490 0.92 11.12 25.40
N GLU A 491 1.18 9.83 25.21
CA GLU A 491 2.18 9.08 25.97
C GLU A 491 3.25 8.54 25.05
N LEU A 492 4.50 8.91 25.31
CA LEU A 492 5.66 8.47 24.56
C LEU A 492 6.51 7.56 25.44
N TYR A 493 6.56 6.28 25.08
CA TYR A 493 7.33 5.26 25.79
C TYR A 493 8.68 5.07 25.12
N LEU A 494 9.75 5.52 25.78
CA LEU A 494 11.13 5.40 25.31
C LEU A 494 12.02 4.65 26.30
N ASP A 495 11.46 3.97 27.30
CA ASP A 495 12.25 3.19 28.26
C ASP A 495 13.14 2.15 27.55
N ASN A 496 14.38 1.98 28.01
CA ASN A 496 15.32 0.99 27.48
C ASN A 496 15.71 1.16 25.98
N ASN A 497 15.69 2.39 25.46
CA ASN A 497 15.99 2.67 24.04
C ASN A 497 17.37 3.30 23.78
N ARG A 498 18.23 3.39 24.81
CA ARG A 498 19.56 4.03 24.71
C ARG A 498 19.48 5.46 24.19
N VAL A 499 18.48 6.21 24.67
CA VAL A 499 18.21 7.58 24.22
C VAL A 499 19.44 8.49 24.41
N SER A 500 20.21 8.32 25.50
CA SER A 500 21.38 9.14 25.87
C SER A 500 21.08 10.63 26.05
N ASP A 501 22.07 11.41 26.50
CA ASP A 501 21.91 12.86 26.67
C ASP A 501 21.63 13.58 25.34
N MET A 502 22.24 13.11 24.24
CA MET A 502 22.05 13.68 22.91
C MET A 502 20.64 13.43 22.38
N GLY A 503 20.10 12.22 22.57
CA GLY A 503 18.71 11.94 22.21
C GLY A 503 17.72 12.69 23.11
N THR A 504 18.06 12.88 24.38
CA THR A 504 17.28 13.68 25.33
C THR A 504 17.21 15.14 24.91
N GLN A 505 18.31 15.71 24.41
CA GLN A 505 18.36 17.06 23.86
C GLN A 505 17.43 17.22 22.64
N LEU A 506 17.50 16.29 21.68
CA LEU A 506 16.66 16.31 20.48
C LEU A 506 15.18 16.17 20.84
N LEU A 507 14.87 15.31 21.83
CA LEU A 507 13.53 15.11 22.33
C LEU A 507 12.99 16.37 23.01
N ALA A 508 13.78 16.99 23.90
CA ALA A 508 13.44 18.23 24.58
C ALA A 508 13.15 19.36 23.57
N GLN A 509 14.00 19.50 22.54
CA GLN A 509 13.80 20.47 21.46
C GLN A 509 12.54 20.19 20.65
N ALA A 510 12.26 18.94 20.30
CA ALA A 510 11.05 18.55 19.58
C ALA A 510 9.78 18.84 20.40
N ILE A 511 9.83 18.59 21.71
CA ILE A 511 8.73 18.85 22.63
C ILE A 511 8.46 20.36 22.76
N SER A 512 9.50 21.18 22.95
CA SER A 512 9.35 22.63 23.07
C SER A 512 8.88 23.32 21.79
N THR A 513 9.28 22.82 20.61
CA THR A 513 9.07 23.52 19.34
C THR A 513 7.79 23.12 18.61
N SER A 514 7.40 21.84 18.70
CA SER A 514 6.41 21.27 17.77
C SER A 514 5.33 20.42 18.45
N ASN A 515 5.43 20.16 19.76
CA ASN A 515 4.55 19.22 20.44
C ASN A 515 3.48 19.90 21.32
N THR A 516 2.23 19.85 20.88
CA THR A 516 1.08 20.41 21.63
C THR A 516 0.27 19.37 22.41
N ASN A 517 0.55 18.07 22.25
CA ASN A 517 -0.35 16.99 22.66
C ASN A 517 0.25 15.97 23.64
N LEU A 518 1.57 15.86 23.73
CA LEU A 518 2.23 14.93 24.64
C LEU A 518 1.98 15.33 26.09
N ARG A 519 1.41 14.41 26.87
CA ARG A 519 1.12 14.53 28.30
C ARG A 519 1.97 13.62 29.15
N VAL A 520 2.49 12.50 28.64
CA VAL A 520 3.30 11.55 29.40
C VAL A 520 4.53 11.16 28.61
N LEU A 521 5.68 11.13 29.26
CA LEU A 521 6.94 10.74 28.66
C LEU A 521 7.64 9.74 29.58
N TYR A 522 7.99 8.57 29.06
CA TYR A 522 8.77 7.55 29.76
C TYR A 522 10.16 7.47 29.15
N LEU A 523 11.18 7.73 29.97
CA LEU A 523 12.59 7.77 29.61
C LEU A 523 13.46 6.93 30.56
N GLY A 524 12.87 5.97 31.27
CA GLY A 524 13.57 5.11 32.21
C GLY A 524 14.64 4.23 31.55
N SER A 525 15.68 3.90 32.31
CA SER A 525 16.73 2.94 31.90
C SER A 525 17.40 3.30 30.54
N ASN A 526 17.68 4.59 30.31
CA ASN A 526 18.21 5.09 29.02
C ASN A 526 19.67 5.56 29.07
N GLY A 527 20.32 5.47 30.23
CA GLY A 527 21.69 5.96 30.43
C GLY A 527 21.81 7.48 30.33
N ILE A 528 20.75 8.19 30.72
CA ILE A 528 20.72 9.67 30.72
C ILE A 528 21.50 10.16 31.94
N THR A 529 22.37 11.15 31.73
CA THR A 529 23.17 11.77 32.79
C THR A 529 22.60 13.14 33.19
N TYR A 530 23.31 13.87 34.06
CA TYR A 530 22.94 15.24 34.45
C TYR A 530 22.81 16.18 33.24
N GLU A 531 23.57 15.96 32.15
CA GLU A 531 23.49 16.76 30.92
C GLU A 531 22.14 16.61 30.22
N GLY A 532 21.62 15.38 30.12
CA GLY A 532 20.28 15.14 29.59
C GLY A 532 19.17 15.65 30.51
N ALA A 533 19.36 15.55 31.83
CA ALA A 533 18.46 16.12 32.83
C ALA A 533 18.33 17.65 32.68
N TYR A 534 19.45 18.35 32.48
CA TYR A 534 19.49 19.79 32.22
C TYR A 534 18.65 20.19 31.00
N ARG A 535 18.75 19.43 29.90
CA ARG A 535 17.98 19.72 28.67
C ARG A 535 16.47 19.58 28.89
N LEU A 536 16.05 18.62 29.69
CA LEU A 536 14.64 18.46 30.04
C LEU A 536 14.16 19.52 31.01
N ALA A 537 14.98 19.89 31.99
CA ALA A 537 14.70 21.01 32.89
C ALA A 537 14.39 22.30 32.10
N GLU A 538 15.21 22.63 31.11
CA GLU A 538 14.98 23.79 30.23
C GLU A 538 13.69 23.67 29.40
N MET A 539 13.39 22.47 28.86
CA MET A 539 12.14 22.22 28.15
C MET A 539 10.92 22.38 29.06
N LEU A 540 10.97 21.85 30.29
CA LEU A 540 9.86 21.89 31.25
C LEU A 540 9.45 23.32 31.61
N LYS A 541 10.40 24.27 31.73
CA LYS A 541 10.11 25.69 32.00
C LYS A 541 9.15 26.32 30.96
N THR A 542 9.27 25.90 29.70
CA THR A 542 8.49 26.44 28.58
C THR A 542 7.32 25.56 28.16
N ASN A 543 7.38 24.27 28.50
CA ASN A 543 6.35 23.32 28.15
C ASN A 543 5.06 23.58 28.96
N ARG A 544 3.91 23.38 28.32
CA ARG A 544 2.57 23.56 28.92
C ARG A 544 1.68 22.34 28.75
N THR A 545 2.24 21.25 28.24
CA THR A 545 1.50 20.11 27.71
C THR A 545 1.84 18.85 28.49
N LEU A 546 3.12 18.60 28.79
CA LEU A 546 3.58 17.44 29.54
C LEU A 546 3.07 17.48 30.99
N ASN A 547 2.43 16.39 31.39
CA ASN A 547 1.80 16.16 32.68
C ASN A 547 2.55 15.14 33.55
N ARG A 548 3.14 14.10 32.96
CA ARG A 548 3.90 13.09 33.68
C ARG A 548 5.23 12.79 32.99
N LEU A 549 6.29 12.70 33.77
CA LEU A 549 7.63 12.36 33.28
C LEU A 549 8.21 11.21 34.13
N TYR A 550 8.49 10.08 33.51
CA TYR A 550 9.12 8.94 34.16
C TYR A 550 10.57 8.86 33.74
N PHE A 551 11.47 8.87 34.72
CA PHE A 551 12.92 9.01 34.54
C PHE A 551 13.73 7.98 35.33
N PHE A 552 13.07 6.93 35.82
CA PHE A 552 13.65 5.90 36.67
C PHE A 552 14.89 5.22 36.06
N GLU A 553 15.79 4.71 36.90
CA GLU A 553 16.97 3.94 36.47
C GLU A 553 17.89 4.69 35.47
N ASN A 554 18.10 6.00 35.64
CA ASN A 554 19.09 6.80 34.89
C ASN A 554 20.24 7.30 35.78
N ASN A 555 21.34 7.80 35.18
CA ASN A 555 22.55 8.21 35.91
C ASN A 555 22.61 9.73 36.16
N LEU A 556 21.57 10.28 36.78
CA LEU A 556 21.37 11.73 36.87
C LEU A 556 22.33 12.44 37.83
N GLY A 557 22.75 11.76 38.90
CA GLY A 557 23.47 12.37 40.02
C GLY A 557 22.65 13.44 40.76
N ASP A 558 23.18 13.92 41.88
CA ASP A 558 22.51 14.90 42.74
C ASP A 558 22.28 16.23 42.01
N HIS A 559 23.25 16.61 41.17
CA HIS A 559 23.18 17.81 40.35
C HIS A 559 22.03 17.74 39.32
N GLY A 560 21.82 16.60 38.66
CA GLY A 560 20.74 16.41 37.70
C GLY A 560 19.35 16.48 38.35
N ILE A 561 19.21 15.95 39.57
CA ILE A 561 17.97 16.01 40.34
C ILE A 561 17.67 17.44 40.81
N GLN A 562 18.70 18.17 41.26
CA GLN A 562 18.55 19.57 41.65
C GLN A 562 18.02 20.42 40.49
N LEU A 563 18.61 20.27 39.29
CA LEU A 563 18.20 21.01 38.09
C LEU A 563 16.74 20.75 37.70
N LEU A 564 16.29 19.49 37.77
CA LEU A 564 14.90 19.13 37.50
C LEU A 564 13.96 19.72 38.57
N THR A 565 14.37 19.71 39.83
CA THR A 565 13.58 20.27 40.94
C THR A 565 13.42 21.78 40.82
N GLU A 566 14.48 22.50 40.47
CA GLU A 566 14.45 23.94 40.20
C GLU A 566 13.54 24.28 39.00
N ALA A 567 13.56 23.46 37.95
CA ALA A 567 12.67 23.65 36.80
C ALA A 567 11.20 23.53 37.16
N LEU A 568 10.86 22.62 38.09
CA LEU A 568 9.49 22.42 38.56
C LEU A 568 8.94 23.60 39.34
N ALA A 569 9.80 24.33 40.07
CA ALA A 569 9.41 25.56 40.76
C ALA A 569 8.97 26.66 39.78
N HIS A 570 9.41 26.59 38.52
CA HIS A 570 9.06 27.52 37.44
C HIS A 570 8.00 26.99 36.46
N CYS A 571 7.53 25.76 36.62
CA CYS A 571 6.50 25.17 35.78
C CYS A 571 5.10 25.64 36.17
N ASP A 572 4.29 26.05 35.19
CA ASP A 572 2.95 26.61 35.39
C ASP A 572 1.87 25.53 35.59
N ARG A 573 2.07 24.64 36.58
CA ARG A 573 1.17 23.55 37.02
C ARG A 573 0.83 22.44 36.01
N SER A 574 1.45 22.37 34.83
CA SER A 574 1.13 21.33 33.84
C SER A 574 1.63 19.94 34.25
N LEU A 575 2.82 19.84 34.88
CA LEU A 575 3.41 18.58 35.33
C LEU A 575 2.90 18.21 36.74
N SER A 576 2.18 17.10 36.85
CA SER A 576 1.57 16.61 38.10
C SER A 576 2.32 15.44 38.74
N HIS A 577 3.17 14.75 37.98
CA HIS A 577 3.90 13.58 38.45
C HIS A 577 5.28 13.47 37.79
N MET A 578 6.31 13.21 38.60
CA MET A 578 7.66 12.89 38.13
C MET A 578 8.19 11.69 38.92
N ASP A 579 8.62 10.64 38.24
CA ASP A 579 9.22 9.44 38.86
C ASP A 579 10.71 9.39 38.58
N LEU A 580 11.52 9.42 39.64
CA LEU A 580 12.99 9.40 39.59
C LEU A 580 13.58 8.13 40.22
N ASN A 581 12.75 7.13 40.56
CA ASN A 581 13.17 5.95 41.32
C ASN A 581 14.35 5.20 40.67
N GLY A 582 15.32 4.76 41.46
CA GLY A 582 16.49 4.03 40.95
C GLY A 582 17.47 4.88 40.14
N SER A 583 17.32 6.21 40.12
CA SER A 583 18.38 7.08 39.61
C SER A 583 19.53 7.11 40.61
N THR A 584 20.77 6.93 40.15
CA THR A 584 21.94 6.92 41.03
C THR A 584 22.16 8.31 41.62
N LEU A 585 22.18 8.38 42.95
CA LEU A 585 22.62 9.54 43.74
C LEU A 585 24.14 9.43 43.89
N GLU A 586 24.86 10.54 43.76
CA GLU A 586 26.28 10.56 44.10
C GLU A 586 26.34 10.57 45.63
N SER A 587 26.88 9.51 46.25
CA SER A 587 27.17 9.55 47.69
C SER A 587 28.34 10.50 47.92
N ASP A 588 28.13 11.50 48.79
CA ASP A 588 29.09 12.50 49.29
C ASP A 588 30.60 12.18 49.12
#